data_AF-A0A1Q5L4E5-F1
#
_entry.id   AF-A0A1Q5L4E5-F1
#
_cell.length_a   1.000
_cell.length_b   1.000
_cell.length_c   1.000
_cell.angle_alpha   90.00
_cell.angle_beta   90.00
_cell.angle_gamma   90.00
#
_symmetry.space_group_name_H-M   'P 1'
#
loop_
_entity.id
_entity.type
_entity.pdbx_description
1 polymer ?
#
loop_
_entity_poly.entity_id
_entity_poly.type
_entity_poly.pdbx_seq_one_letter_code
_entity_poly.pdbx_strand_id
1 'polypeptide(L)' 'MHAGFAMFWNWIGRSQEEIAQARRDWMEGSRFGEVKGYDGDPLPAPELPVTPLRPRGRVR' A
#
# COMPACT_ATOMS: atom_id res chain seq x y z
N MET A 1 14.23 15.33 13.55
CA MET A 1 13.99 13.90 13.23
C MET A 1 13.42 13.82 11.83
N HIS A 2 14.11 13.23 10.86
CA HIS A 2 13.53 13.06 9.52
C HIS A 2 12.46 11.96 9.61
N ALA A 3 11.19 12.34 9.48
CA ALA A 3 10.08 11.40 9.50
C ALA A 3 10.23 10.38 8.35
N GLY A 4 10.38 9.10 8.71
CA GLY A 4 10.49 7.99 7.77
C GLY A 4 9.16 7.70 7.07
N PHE A 5 9.19 6.76 6.12
CA PHE A 5 8.03 6.31 5.38
C PHE A 5 7.74 4.83 5.65
N ALA A 6 6.48 4.45 5.74
CA ALA A 6 6.05 3.06 5.74
C ALA A 6 5.94 2.56 4.29
N MET A 7 6.32 1.30 4.06
CA MET A 7 6.23 0.67 2.75
C MET A 7 5.70 -0.75 2.90
N PHE A 8 4.73 -1.12 2.07
CA PHE A 8 4.21 -2.47 1.97
C PHE A 8 3.66 -2.69 0.57
N TRP A 9 4.04 -3.80 -0.06
CA TRP A 9 3.67 -4.09 -1.45
C TRP A 9 3.97 -2.88 -2.35
N ASN A 10 2.99 -2.41 -3.12
CA ASN A 10 3.13 -1.30 -4.06
C ASN A 10 2.79 0.08 -3.45
N TRP A 11 2.65 0.19 -2.12
CA TRP A 11 2.30 1.46 -1.45
C TRP A 11 3.43 2.01 -0.58
N ILE A 12 3.52 3.35 -0.59
CA ILE A 12 4.40 4.14 0.27
C ILE A 12 3.52 5.19 0.96
N GLY A 13 3.59 5.25 2.29
CA GLY A 13 2.83 6.17 3.11
C GLY A 13 3.67 6.77 4.23
N ARG A 14 3.11 7.76 4.92
CA ARG A 14 3.67 8.38 6.11
C ARG A 14 3.33 7.59 7.37
N SER A 15 2.32 6.72 7.33
CA SER A 15 1.92 5.87 8.44
C SER A 15 1.39 4.49 7.98
N GLN A 16 1.23 3.56 8.92
CA GLN A 16 0.65 2.25 8.64
C GLN A 16 -0.85 2.35 8.30
N GLU A 17 -1.55 3.35 8.85
CA GLU A 17 -2.97 3.61 8.57
C GLU A 17 -3.18 4.01 7.11
N GLU A 18 -2.28 4.82 6.54
CA GLU A 18 -2.32 5.17 5.11
C GLU A 18 -2.13 3.94 4.23
N ILE A 19 -1.21 3.05 4.60
CA ILE A 19 -1.00 1.76 3.91
C ILE A 19 -2.26 0.88 4.05
N ALA A 20 -2.89 0.85 5.22
CA ALA A 20 -4.08 0.06 5.47
C ALA A 20 -5.30 0.57 4.69
N GLN A 21 -5.44 1.89 4.54
CA GLN A 21 -6.46 2.48 3.69
C GLN A 21 -6.21 2.14 2.23
N ALA A 22 -4.98 2.30 1.72
CA ALA A 22 -4.65 1.96 0.35
C ALA A 22 -4.93 0.48 0.03
N ARG A 23 -4.69 -0.43 0.98
CA ARG A 23 -5.08 -1.83 0.87
C ARG A 23 -6.59 -2.03 0.76
N ARG A 24 -7.37 -1.39 1.62
CA ARG A 24 -8.84 -1.47 1.57
C ARG A 24 -9.37 -0.96 0.24
N ASP A 25 -8.93 0.23 -0.18
CA ASP A 25 -9.32 0.85 -1.44
C ASP A 25 -9.09 -0.11 -2.62
N TRP A 26 -7.91 -0.74 -2.67
CA TRP A 26 -7.57 -1.72 -3.71
C TRP A 26 -8.44 -2.97 -3.68
N MET A 27 -8.67 -3.54 -2.50
CA MET A 27 -9.51 -4.74 -2.36
C MET A 27 -10.99 -4.47 -2.64
N GLU A 28 -11.45 -3.24 -2.42
CA GLU A 28 -12.82 -2.79 -2.72
C GLU A 28 -12.98 -2.33 -4.18
N GLY A 29 -11.89 -2.26 -4.96
CA GLY A 29 -11.92 -1.74 -6.33
C GLY A 29 -12.22 -0.24 -6.40
N SER A 30 -11.94 0.51 -5.33
CA SER A 30 -12.13 1.96 -5.27
C SER A 30 -10.79 2.69 -5.44
N ARG A 31 -10.85 3.98 -5.82
CA ARG A 31 -9.72 4.92 -5.96
C ARG A 31 -8.68 4.60 -7.07
N PHE A 32 -8.34 3.34 -7.29
CA PHE A 32 -7.42 2.89 -8.33
C PHE A 32 -8.23 2.53 -9.57
N GLY A 33 -7.98 3.22 -10.68
CA GLY A 33 -8.74 3.03 -11.91
C GLY A 33 -8.64 1.61 -12.48
N GLU A 34 -9.41 1.37 -13.53
CA GLU A 34 -9.48 0.07 -14.19
C GLU A 34 -8.50 -0.02 -15.38
N VAL A 35 -7.84 -1.17 -15.53
CA VAL A 35 -7.00 -1.46 -16.71
C VAL A 35 -7.85 -2.17 -17.76
N LYS A 36 -8.08 -1.51 -18.90
CA LYS A 36 -8.86 -2.06 -20.01
C LYS A 36 -7.98 -2.92 -20.94
N GLY A 37 -8.55 -3.99 -21.49
CA GLY A 37 -7.88 -4.85 -22.47
C GLY A 37 -6.94 -5.91 -21.87
N TYR A 38 -6.92 -6.04 -20.54
CA TYR A 38 -6.25 -7.14 -19.85
C TYR A 38 -7.28 -8.21 -19.47
N ASP A 39 -7.06 -9.46 -19.89
CA ASP A 39 -7.94 -10.59 -19.59
C ASP A 39 -7.47 -11.30 -18.31
N GLY A 40 -7.76 -10.66 -17.16
CA GLY A 40 -7.44 -11.19 -15.85
C GLY A 40 -7.93 -10.28 -14.72
N ASP A 41 -8.16 -10.89 -13.56
CA ASP A 41 -8.61 -10.16 -12.36
C ASP A 41 -7.48 -9.29 -11.77
N PRO A 42 -7.82 -8.17 -11.08
CA PRO A 42 -6.86 -7.44 -10.26
C PRO A 42 -6.21 -8.35 -9.22
N LEU A 43 -4.87 -8.28 -9.12
CA LEU A 43 -4.13 -9.10 -8.15
C LEU A 43 -4.54 -8.72 -6.71
N PRO A 44 -5.01 -9.67 -5.87
CA PRO A 44 -5.39 -9.35 -4.50
C PRO A 44 -4.17 -8.93 -3.68
N ALA A 45 -4.34 -7.90 -2.85
CA ALA A 45 -3.28 -7.47 -1.96
C ALA A 45 -3.11 -8.44 -0.77
N PRO A 46 -1.87 -8.77 -0.40
CA PRO A 46 -1.61 -9.61 0.76
C PRO A 46 -2.14 -8.97 2.06
N GLU A 47 -2.47 -9.79 3.06
CA GLU A 47 -2.84 -9.30 4.39
C GLU A 47 -1.71 -8.46 5.00
N LEU A 48 -2.09 -7.44 5.78
CA LEU A 48 -1.09 -6.65 6.49
C LEU A 48 -0.48 -7.48 7.62
N PRO A 49 0.82 -7.33 7.87
CA PRO A 49 1.43 -7.94 9.04
C PRO A 49 0.81 -7.38 10.32
N VAL A 50 0.65 -8.24 11.32
CA VAL A 50 0.20 -7.86 12.67
C VAL A 50 1.21 -6.98 13.39
N THR A 51 2.49 -7.06 13.01
CA THR A 51 3.56 -6.22 13.57
C THR A 51 3.63 -4.88 12.84
N PRO A 52 3.96 -3.77 13.55
CA PRO A 52 4.13 -2.47 12.92
C PRO A 52 5.15 -2.48 11.78
N LEU A 53 4.83 -1.78 10.68
CA LEU A 53 5.77 -1.60 9.57
C LEU A 53 6.93 -0.72 10.03
N ARG A 54 8.17 -1.17 9.79
CA ARG A 54 9.36 -0.40 10.11
C ARG A 54 9.48 0.81 9.16
N PRO A 55 9.48 2.06 9.67
CA PRO A 55 9.67 3.22 8.82
C PRO A 55 11.07 3.21 8.19
N ARG A 56 11.16 3.52 6.90
CA ARG A 56 12.41 3.70 6.19
C ARG A 56 12.76 5.19 6.12
N GLY A 57 13.96 5.54 6.57
CA GLY A 57 14.50 6.90 6.48
C GLY A 57 15.06 7.19 5.09
N ARG A 58 15.24 8.47 4.75
CA ARG A 58 15.93 8.88 3.53
C ARG A 58 17.44 8.76 3.75
N VAL A 59 18.11 7.91 2.99
CA VAL A 59 19.58 7.92 2.90
C VAL A 59 19.96 9.05 1.95
N ARG A 60 20.89 9.91 2.36
CA ARG A 60 21.46 10.99 1.53
C ARG A 60 22.70 10.49 0.83
#